data_AF-A0A2T5MJ89-F1
#
_entry.id   AF-A0A2T5MJ89-F1
#
_cell.length_a   1.000
_cell.length_b   1.000
_cell.length_c   1.000
_cell.angle_alpha   90.00
_cell.angle_beta   90.00
_cell.angle_gamma   90.00
#
_symmetry.space_group_name_H-M   'P 1'
#
loop_
_entity.id
_entity.type
_entity.pdbx_description
1 polymer ?
#
loop_
_entity_poly.entity_id
_entity_poly.type
_entity_poly.pdbx_seq_one_letter_code
_entity_poly.pdbx_strand_id
1 'polypeptide(L)'
;MKVSREQAAENREKILSAAAALFRERGFEGIGVSDLMKQVGLTHGGFYGHFKSKEDLMAQACTYAFEEKLRAWGAPLARKSEKPLVDFTNGYLTTQHRDSPENGCVIAALAVDSTRQGPAVRRAVTEGLKQQIEMLSLMVPGKTAKERRDKALATYSSLIGALILARAVDEPELSADFLRAVKDSVTESA
;
A
#
# COMPACT_ATOMS: atom_id res chain seq x y z
N MET A 1 -20.74 30.47 -1.32
CA MET A 1 -21.01 29.96 0.04
C MET A 1 -19.71 29.43 0.62
N LYS A 2 -19.32 29.83 1.84
CA LYS A 2 -18.04 29.40 2.44
C LYS A 2 -18.19 27.93 2.90
N VAL A 3 -17.33 27.04 2.40
CA VAL A 3 -17.31 25.63 2.81
C VAL A 3 -16.99 25.55 4.31
N SER A 4 -17.74 24.75 5.07
CA SER A 4 -17.46 24.54 6.50
C SER A 4 -16.13 23.81 6.68
N ARG A 5 -15.50 23.93 7.86
CA ARG A 5 -14.25 23.20 8.14
C ARG A 5 -14.43 21.68 8.04
N GLU A 6 -15.58 21.20 8.49
CA GLU A 6 -15.96 19.79 8.41
C GLU A 6 -16.10 19.32 6.96
N GLN A 7 -16.84 20.07 6.14
CA GLN A 7 -16.97 19.74 4.72
C GLN A 7 -15.63 19.79 3.98
N ALA A 8 -14.73 20.71 4.35
CA ALA A 8 -13.39 20.78 3.79
C ALA A 8 -12.52 19.57 4.19
N ALA A 9 -12.68 19.05 5.40
CA ALA A 9 -12.01 17.83 5.85
C ALA A 9 -12.53 16.59 5.12
N GLU A 10 -13.86 16.45 4.99
CA GLU A 10 -14.47 15.36 4.22
C GLU A 10 -14.04 15.38 2.75
N ASN A 11 -14.03 16.56 2.13
CA ASN A 11 -13.58 16.71 0.74
C ASN A 11 -12.10 16.34 0.59
N ARG A 12 -11.26 16.75 1.55
CA ARG A 12 -9.84 16.35 1.58
C ARG A 12 -9.70 14.84 1.63
N GLU A 13 -10.43 14.17 2.51
CA GLU A 13 -10.38 12.72 2.66
C GLU A 13 -10.86 12.01 1.40
N LYS A 14 -11.95 12.46 0.79
CA LYS A 14 -12.43 11.96 -0.51
C LYS A 14 -11.37 12.08 -1.60
N ILE A 15 -10.68 13.22 -1.69
CA ILE A 15 -9.59 13.42 -2.65
C ILE A 15 -8.43 12.46 -2.37
N LEU A 16 -8.00 12.31 -1.12
CA LEU A 16 -6.89 11.41 -0.74
C LEU A 16 -7.20 9.95 -1.05
N SER A 17 -8.40 9.50 -0.68
CA SER A 17 -8.85 8.13 -0.94
C SER A 17 -8.88 7.82 -2.44
N ALA A 18 -9.50 8.71 -3.23
CA ALA A 18 -9.54 8.54 -4.69
C ALA A 18 -8.14 8.59 -5.33
N ALA A 19 -7.28 9.53 -4.90
CA ALA A 19 -5.91 9.64 -5.40
C ALA A 19 -5.08 8.40 -5.06
N ALA A 20 -5.17 7.89 -3.83
CA ALA A 20 -4.47 6.68 -3.40
C ALA A 20 -4.87 5.44 -4.22
N ALA A 21 -6.16 5.29 -4.55
CA ALA A 21 -6.64 4.23 -5.41
C ALA A 21 -6.13 4.38 -6.86
N LEU A 22 -6.34 5.55 -7.46
CA LEU A 22 -5.97 5.83 -8.85
C LEU A 22 -4.46 5.78 -9.09
N PHE A 23 -3.65 6.25 -8.13
CA PHE A 23 -2.20 6.14 -8.26
C PHE A 23 -1.75 4.67 -8.22
N ARG A 24 -2.32 3.82 -7.37
CA ARG A 24 -1.99 2.39 -7.39
C ARG A 24 -2.44 1.68 -8.68
N GLU A 25 -3.55 2.12 -9.25
CA GLU A 25 -4.09 1.55 -10.49
C GLU A 25 -3.32 2.00 -11.73
N ARG A 26 -2.92 3.28 -11.80
CA ARG A 26 -2.45 3.92 -13.04
C ARG A 26 -1.06 4.54 -12.95
N GLY A 27 -0.40 4.44 -11.80
CA GLY A 27 0.83 5.16 -11.51
C GLY A 27 0.61 6.65 -11.24
N PHE A 28 1.65 7.34 -10.79
CA PHE A 28 1.57 8.78 -10.46
C PHE A 28 1.30 9.68 -11.68
N GLU A 29 1.76 9.27 -12.86
CA GLU A 29 1.58 10.03 -14.10
C GLU A 29 0.33 9.63 -14.90
N GLY A 30 -0.30 8.50 -14.58
CA GLY A 30 -1.50 8.02 -15.28
C GLY A 30 -2.79 8.75 -14.95
N ILE A 31 -2.76 9.73 -14.04
CA ILE A 31 -3.93 10.56 -13.70
C ILE A 31 -3.54 12.04 -13.51
N GLY A 32 -4.33 12.93 -14.10
CA GLY A 32 -4.22 14.38 -13.94
C GLY A 32 -5.05 14.90 -12.77
N VAL A 33 -4.67 16.06 -12.22
CA VAL A 33 -5.41 16.72 -11.12
C VAL A 33 -6.86 17.02 -11.54
N SER A 34 -7.07 17.48 -12.78
CA SER A 34 -8.41 17.79 -13.29
C SER A 34 -9.33 16.57 -13.30
N ASP A 35 -8.84 15.43 -13.79
CA ASP A 35 -9.63 14.19 -13.87
C ASP A 35 -9.93 13.62 -12.49
N LEU A 36 -8.95 13.65 -11.59
CA LEU A 36 -9.15 13.27 -10.18
C LEU A 36 -10.24 14.12 -9.54
N MET A 37 -10.15 15.45 -9.66
CA MET A 37 -11.12 16.36 -9.03
C MET A 37 -12.52 16.15 -9.61
N LYS A 38 -12.62 15.96 -10.93
CA LYS A 38 -13.89 15.63 -11.60
C LYS A 38 -14.48 14.32 -11.07
N GLN A 39 -13.66 13.29 -10.86
CA GLN A 39 -14.10 11.99 -10.36
C GLN A 39 -14.69 12.07 -8.94
N VAL A 40 -14.17 12.95 -8.09
CA VAL A 40 -14.71 13.18 -6.74
C VAL A 40 -15.78 14.29 -6.69
N GLY A 41 -16.23 14.80 -7.84
CA GLY A 41 -17.29 15.81 -7.93
C GLY A 41 -16.86 17.20 -7.46
N LEU A 42 -15.57 17.52 -7.50
CA LEU A 42 -15.01 18.79 -7.05
C LEU A 42 -14.39 19.57 -8.21
N THR A 43 -14.30 20.90 -8.06
CA THR A 43 -13.73 21.76 -9.10
C THR A 43 -12.21 21.69 -9.11
N HIS A 44 -11.60 21.89 -10.28
CA HIS A 44 -10.14 22.01 -10.40
C HIS A 44 -9.57 23.10 -9.47
N GLY A 45 -10.24 24.25 -9.36
CA GLY A 45 -9.82 25.33 -8.45
C GLY A 45 -9.86 24.94 -6.96
N GLY A 46 -10.77 24.03 -6.58
CA GLY A 46 -10.85 23.51 -5.21
C GLY A 46 -9.60 22.74 -4.78
N PHE A 47 -8.84 22.18 -5.73
CA PHE A 47 -7.63 21.42 -5.46
C PHE A 47 -6.62 22.23 -4.63
N TYR A 48 -6.37 23.48 -5.05
CA TYR A 48 -5.39 24.35 -4.40
C TYR A 48 -5.83 24.85 -3.02
N GLY A 49 -7.10 24.66 -2.65
CA GLY A 49 -7.57 24.84 -1.28
C GLY A 49 -7.17 23.69 -0.35
N HIS A 50 -6.82 22.53 -0.91
CA HIS A 50 -6.44 21.33 -0.16
C HIS A 50 -4.95 20.99 -0.31
N PHE A 51 -4.37 21.10 -1.49
CA PHE A 51 -3.01 20.63 -1.78
C PHE A 51 -2.18 21.73 -2.45
N LYS A 52 -0.89 21.76 -2.13
CA LYS A 52 0.03 22.78 -2.67
C LYS A 52 0.42 22.50 -4.12
N SER A 53 0.49 21.22 -4.49
CA SER A 53 0.91 20.76 -5.81
C SER A 53 0.48 19.30 -6.03
N LYS A 54 0.63 18.80 -7.27
CA LYS A 54 0.42 17.37 -7.56
C LYS A 54 1.38 16.50 -6.74
N GLU A 55 2.64 16.90 -6.57
CA GLU A 55 3.61 16.17 -5.74
C GLU A 55 3.18 16.11 -4.27
N ASP A 56 2.65 17.21 -3.72
CA ASP A 56 2.10 17.25 -2.36
C ASP A 56 0.93 16.27 -2.19
N LEU A 57 0.03 16.22 -3.18
CA LEU A 57 -1.03 15.22 -3.23
C LEU A 57 -0.45 13.80 -3.29
N MET A 58 0.53 13.52 -4.15
CA MET A 58 1.14 12.19 -4.28
C MET A 58 1.72 11.71 -2.94
N ALA A 59 2.50 12.57 -2.27
CA ALA A 59 3.12 12.22 -1.00
C ALA A 59 2.07 11.93 0.08
N GLN A 60 1.03 12.75 0.17
CA GLN A 60 -0.04 12.55 1.16
C GLN A 60 -0.93 11.36 0.83
N ALA A 61 -1.19 11.08 -0.45
CA ALA A 61 -1.92 9.90 -0.89
C ALA A 61 -1.13 8.61 -0.57
N CYS A 62 0.21 8.62 -0.70
CA CYS A 62 1.04 7.52 -0.23
C CYS A 62 0.91 7.30 1.28
N THR A 63 1.05 8.37 2.08
CA THR A 63 0.87 8.29 3.54
C THR A 63 -0.52 7.73 3.89
N TYR A 64 -1.57 8.26 3.28
CA TYR A 64 -2.95 7.80 3.47
C TYR A 64 -3.07 6.29 3.17
N ALA A 65 -2.52 5.84 2.04
CA ALA A 65 -2.58 4.44 1.64
C ALA A 65 -1.80 3.49 2.59
N PHE A 66 -0.66 3.93 3.13
CA PHE A 66 0.05 3.16 4.15
C PHE A 66 -0.74 3.08 5.45
N GLU A 67 -1.30 4.20 5.91
CA GLU A 67 -2.11 4.26 7.14
C GLU A 67 -3.39 3.42 7.03
N GLU A 68 -4.05 3.46 5.87
CA GLU A 68 -5.23 2.63 5.56
C GLU A 68 -4.91 1.14 5.72
N LYS A 69 -3.75 0.70 5.22
CA LYS A 69 -3.34 -0.71 5.26
C LYS A 69 -2.68 -1.14 6.56
N LEU A 70 -2.08 -0.23 7.34
CA LEU A 70 -1.41 -0.60 8.59
C LEU A 70 -2.35 -1.30 9.57
N ARG A 71 -3.64 -0.92 9.60
CA ARG A 71 -4.67 -1.62 10.38
C ARG A 71 -4.88 -3.07 9.91
N ALA A 72 -4.94 -3.28 8.59
CA ALA A 72 -5.09 -4.62 8.02
C ALA A 72 -3.86 -5.50 8.32
N TRP A 73 -2.66 -4.90 8.31
CA TRP A 73 -1.42 -5.57 8.67
C TRP A 73 -1.44 -6.04 10.13
N GLY A 74 -1.86 -5.19 11.06
CA GLY A 74 -1.95 -5.55 12.48
C GLY A 74 -3.10 -6.49 12.84
N ALA A 75 -4.01 -6.82 11.92
CA ALA A 75 -5.24 -7.56 12.23
C ALA A 75 -5.00 -8.94 12.88
N PRO A 76 -4.03 -9.76 12.43
CA PRO A 76 -3.75 -11.04 13.09
C PRO A 76 -3.31 -10.89 14.56
N LEU A 77 -2.50 -9.87 14.85
CA LEU A 77 -2.07 -9.55 16.22
C LEU A 77 -3.23 -9.04 17.07
N ALA A 78 -4.06 -8.15 16.54
CA ALA A 78 -5.23 -7.63 17.23
C ALA A 78 -6.24 -8.74 17.59
N ARG A 79 -6.35 -9.77 16.75
CA ARG A 79 -7.18 -10.96 16.98
C ARG A 79 -6.49 -12.03 17.83
N LYS A 80 -5.26 -11.80 18.29
CA LYS A 80 -4.46 -12.75 19.06
C LYS A 80 -4.32 -14.11 18.35
N SER A 81 -4.09 -14.09 17.05
CA SER A 81 -3.83 -15.30 16.27
C SER A 81 -2.68 -16.12 16.88
N GLU A 82 -2.84 -17.45 16.90
CA GLU A 82 -1.77 -18.37 17.30
C GLU A 82 -0.62 -18.40 16.29
N LYS A 83 -0.91 -18.10 15.01
CA LYS A 83 0.05 -18.10 13.91
C LYS A 83 -0.09 -16.79 13.10
N PRO A 84 0.25 -15.63 13.68
CA PRO A 84 -0.05 -14.34 13.09
C PRO A 84 0.61 -14.12 11.72
N LEU A 85 1.83 -14.66 11.51
CA LEU A 85 2.50 -14.60 10.21
C LEU A 85 1.78 -15.45 9.15
N VAL A 86 1.26 -16.61 9.52
CA VAL A 86 0.52 -17.49 8.60
C VAL A 86 -0.78 -16.82 8.16
N ASP A 87 -1.54 -16.30 9.12
CA ASP A 87 -2.79 -15.59 8.84
C ASP A 87 -2.57 -14.33 8.00
N PHE A 88 -1.52 -13.57 8.31
CA PHE A 88 -1.12 -12.40 7.52
C PHE A 88 -0.80 -12.80 6.08
N THR A 89 0.08 -13.78 5.90
CA THR A 89 0.50 -14.28 4.57
C THR A 89 -0.69 -14.77 3.76
N ASN A 90 -1.62 -15.49 4.39
CA ASN A 90 -2.84 -16.00 3.76
C ASN A 90 -3.79 -14.90 3.32
N GLY A 91 -3.92 -13.83 4.10
CA GLY A 91 -4.70 -12.65 3.73
C GLY A 91 -4.01 -11.77 2.68
N TYR A 92 -2.68 -11.75 2.66
CA TYR A 92 -1.89 -10.92 1.74
C TYR A 92 -1.77 -11.54 0.35
N LEU A 93 -1.41 -12.82 0.24
CA LEU A 93 -1.21 -13.51 -1.05
C LEU A 93 -2.52 -14.16 -1.52
N THR A 94 -3.39 -13.34 -2.09
CA THR A 94 -4.70 -13.76 -2.63
C THR A 94 -4.87 -13.29 -4.07
N THR A 95 -5.72 -13.99 -4.83
CA THR A 95 -6.14 -13.53 -6.17
C THR A 95 -6.86 -12.19 -6.10
N GLN A 96 -7.68 -11.96 -5.07
CA GLN A 96 -8.31 -10.66 -4.84
C GLN A 96 -7.27 -9.53 -4.71
N HIS A 97 -6.19 -9.75 -3.95
CA HIS A 97 -5.16 -8.73 -3.82
C HIS A 97 -4.38 -8.54 -5.14
N ARG A 98 -4.12 -9.62 -5.88
CA ARG A 98 -3.51 -9.57 -7.21
C ARG A 98 -4.36 -8.73 -8.17
N ASP A 99 -5.66 -9.00 -8.23
CA ASP A 99 -6.60 -8.47 -9.23
C ASP A 99 -7.15 -7.07 -8.89
N SER A 100 -6.91 -6.58 -7.66
CA SER A 100 -7.37 -5.26 -7.20
C SER A 100 -6.20 -4.36 -6.77
N PRO A 101 -5.33 -3.91 -7.69
CA PRO A 101 -4.19 -3.05 -7.39
C PRO A 101 -4.60 -1.73 -6.72
N GLU A 102 -5.73 -1.15 -7.13
CA GLU A 102 -6.32 0.08 -6.59
C GLU A 102 -6.68 -0.03 -5.11
N ASN A 103 -6.82 -1.26 -4.59
CA ASN A 103 -7.08 -1.56 -3.19
C ASN A 103 -5.93 -2.31 -2.50
N GLY A 104 -4.84 -2.57 -3.21
CA GLY A 104 -3.74 -3.42 -2.77
C GLY A 104 -2.53 -2.70 -2.17
N CYS A 105 -1.38 -3.38 -2.19
CA CYS A 105 -0.12 -2.90 -1.62
C CYS A 105 0.44 -1.72 -2.43
N VAL A 106 0.71 -0.61 -1.75
CA VAL A 106 1.31 0.60 -2.34
C VAL A 106 2.64 0.28 -3.01
N ILE A 107 3.50 -0.53 -2.37
CA ILE A 107 4.84 -0.85 -2.89
C ILE A 107 4.76 -1.75 -4.12
N ALA A 108 3.85 -2.74 -4.13
CA ALA A 108 3.67 -3.60 -5.29
C ALA A 108 3.20 -2.82 -6.54
N ALA A 109 2.54 -1.67 -6.35
CA ALA A 109 2.10 -0.81 -7.45
C ALA A 109 3.10 0.31 -7.80
N LEU A 110 3.71 0.95 -6.80
CA LEU A 110 4.34 2.27 -6.95
C LEU A 110 5.82 2.32 -6.55
N ALA A 111 6.47 1.21 -6.21
CA ALA A 111 7.86 1.23 -5.76
C ALA A 111 8.80 1.88 -6.79
N VAL A 112 8.69 1.47 -8.05
CA VAL A 112 9.52 2.00 -9.15
C VAL A 112 9.16 3.45 -9.45
N ASP A 113 7.86 3.76 -9.53
CA ASP A 113 7.39 5.12 -9.79
C ASP A 113 7.87 6.11 -8.74
N SER A 114 7.87 5.72 -7.47
CA SER A 114 8.31 6.54 -6.35
C SER A 114 9.77 6.99 -6.47
N THR A 115 10.61 6.24 -7.19
CA THR A 115 12.02 6.62 -7.42
C THR A 115 12.17 7.78 -8.40
N ARG A 116 11.16 8.00 -9.26
CA ARG A 116 11.12 9.05 -10.28
C ARG A 116 10.48 10.34 -9.77
N GLN A 117 9.90 10.31 -8.57
CA GLN A 117 9.22 11.44 -7.96
C GLN A 117 10.14 12.23 -7.02
N GLY A 118 9.67 13.41 -6.62
CA GLY A 118 10.40 14.30 -5.73
C GLY A 118 10.56 13.78 -4.29
N PRO A 119 11.36 14.47 -3.46
CA PRO A 119 11.78 13.98 -2.16
C PRO A 119 10.62 13.82 -1.16
N ALA A 120 9.50 14.52 -1.35
CA ALA A 120 8.33 14.37 -0.48
C ALA A 120 7.71 12.96 -0.59
N VAL A 121 7.56 12.45 -1.82
CA VAL A 121 7.02 11.11 -2.09
C VAL A 121 7.95 10.03 -1.54
N ARG A 122 9.27 10.16 -1.80
CA ARG A 122 10.27 9.21 -1.27
C ARG A 122 10.27 9.12 0.25
N ARG A 123 10.08 10.26 0.95
CA ARG A 123 9.95 10.29 2.41
C ARG A 123 8.68 9.58 2.88
N ALA A 124 7.53 9.87 2.27
CA ALA A 124 6.27 9.20 2.61
C ALA A 124 6.38 7.67 2.49
N VAL A 125 6.99 7.19 1.40
CA VAL A 125 7.28 5.76 1.19
C VAL A 125 8.22 5.20 2.25
N THR A 126 9.29 5.92 2.59
CA THR A 126 10.26 5.48 3.59
C THR A 126 9.61 5.30 4.97
N GLU A 127 8.80 6.26 5.41
CA GLU A 127 8.13 6.19 6.71
C GLU A 127 7.06 5.10 6.74
N GLY A 128 6.25 4.96 5.68
CA GLY A 128 5.26 3.88 5.58
C GLY A 128 5.89 2.48 5.54
N LEU A 129 7.06 2.33 4.90
CA LEU A 129 7.83 1.09 4.93
C LEU A 129 8.35 0.77 6.32
N LYS A 130 8.93 1.75 7.03
CA LYS A 130 9.41 1.55 8.41
C LYS A 130 8.29 0.99 9.30
N GLN A 131 7.10 1.60 9.26
CA GLN A 131 5.96 1.17 10.07
C GLN A 131 5.49 -0.26 9.74
N GLN A 132 5.39 -0.62 8.45
CA GLN A 132 5.03 -1.97 8.06
C GLN A 132 6.08 -3.01 8.45
N ILE A 133 7.38 -2.69 8.33
CA ILE A 133 8.46 -3.57 8.74
C ILE A 133 8.45 -3.77 10.26
N GLU A 134 8.19 -2.74 11.05
CA GLU A 134 8.02 -2.89 12.50
C GLU A 134 6.84 -3.79 12.82
N MET A 135 5.69 -3.57 12.18
CA MET A 135 4.50 -4.42 12.36
C MET A 135 4.78 -5.89 12.02
N LEU A 136 5.43 -6.16 10.89
CA LEU A 136 5.77 -7.52 10.46
C LEU A 136 6.83 -8.16 11.37
N SER A 137 7.74 -7.36 11.93
CA SER A 137 8.75 -7.82 12.90
C SER A 137 8.13 -8.36 14.20
N LEU A 138 6.86 -8.06 14.48
CA LEU A 138 6.11 -8.61 15.61
C LEU A 138 5.49 -9.98 15.31
N MET A 139 5.43 -10.38 14.03
CA MET A 139 4.78 -11.63 13.59
C MET A 139 5.79 -12.71 13.20
N VAL A 140 6.96 -12.30 12.70
CA VAL A 140 8.01 -13.23 12.25
C VAL A 140 8.80 -13.83 13.43
N PRO A 141 9.28 -15.07 13.31
CA PRO A 141 10.13 -15.68 14.34
C PRO A 141 11.51 -15.01 14.40
N GLY A 142 12.13 -15.04 15.58
CA GLY A 142 13.51 -14.57 15.79
C GLY A 142 13.81 -14.30 17.26
N LYS A 143 15.01 -14.70 17.72
CA LYS A 143 15.42 -14.59 19.13
C LYS A 143 15.79 -13.16 19.49
N THR A 144 16.45 -12.45 18.57
CA THR A 144 16.85 -11.05 18.76
C THR A 144 16.01 -10.09 17.91
N ALA A 145 15.99 -8.81 18.31
CA ALA A 145 15.33 -7.77 17.53
C ALA A 145 15.93 -7.61 16.12
N LYS A 146 17.25 -7.78 15.99
CA LYS A 146 17.94 -7.75 14.69
C LYS A 146 17.49 -8.91 13.80
N GLU A 147 17.44 -10.14 14.33
CA GLU A 147 16.98 -11.30 13.58
C GLU A 147 15.53 -11.14 13.09
N ARG A 148 14.62 -10.67 13.95
CA ARG A 148 13.23 -10.41 13.55
C ARG A 148 13.15 -9.33 12.47
N ARG A 149 13.93 -8.26 12.58
CA ARG A 149 13.99 -7.21 11.56
C ARG A 149 14.49 -7.75 10.23
N ASP A 150 15.58 -8.52 10.23
CA ASP A 150 16.16 -9.11 9.01
C ASP A 150 15.17 -10.09 8.37
N LYS A 151 14.50 -10.93 9.18
CA LYS A 151 13.45 -11.85 8.70
C LYS A 151 12.22 -11.10 8.18
N ALA A 152 11.80 -10.02 8.82
CA ALA A 152 10.69 -9.18 8.35
C ALA A 152 11.01 -8.52 7.00
N LEU A 153 12.23 -8.00 6.82
CA LEU A 153 12.68 -7.44 5.54
C LEU A 153 12.67 -8.48 4.41
N ALA A 154 13.19 -9.68 4.68
CA ALA A 154 13.16 -10.78 3.72
C ALA A 154 11.72 -11.19 3.38
N THR A 155 10.88 -11.39 4.40
CA THR A 155 9.47 -11.78 4.24
C THR A 155 8.69 -10.72 3.45
N TYR A 156 8.84 -9.44 3.80
CA TYR A 156 8.23 -8.31 3.10
C TYR A 156 8.58 -8.31 1.62
N SER A 157 9.87 -8.50 1.31
CA SER A 157 10.39 -8.56 -0.05
C SER A 157 9.81 -9.74 -0.83
N SER A 158 9.74 -10.93 -0.23
CA SER A 158 9.16 -12.11 -0.87
C SER A 158 7.67 -11.96 -1.17
N LEU A 159 6.88 -11.45 -0.21
CA LEU A 159 5.43 -11.26 -0.38
C LEU A 159 5.13 -10.29 -1.53
N ILE A 160 5.85 -9.17 -1.59
CA ILE A 160 5.65 -8.18 -2.65
C ILE A 160 6.17 -8.69 -3.98
N GLY A 161 7.32 -9.36 -4.00
CA GLY A 161 7.87 -9.97 -5.20
C GLY A 161 6.88 -10.96 -5.83
N ALA A 162 6.31 -11.85 -5.02
CA ALA A 162 5.27 -12.78 -5.46
C ALA A 162 4.07 -12.07 -6.07
N LEU A 163 3.57 -11.02 -5.40
CA LEU A 163 2.41 -10.26 -5.87
C LEU A 163 2.69 -9.53 -7.19
N ILE A 164 3.88 -8.92 -7.33
CA ILE A 164 4.30 -8.25 -8.56
C ILE A 164 4.41 -9.26 -9.70
N LEU A 165 5.10 -10.38 -9.48
CA LEU A 165 5.30 -11.40 -10.51
C LEU A 165 3.97 -12.05 -10.92
N ALA A 166 3.08 -12.33 -9.96
CA ALA A 166 1.75 -12.85 -10.23
C ALA A 166 0.89 -11.89 -11.08
N ARG A 167 1.08 -10.58 -10.95
CA ARG A 167 0.40 -9.56 -11.78
C ARG A 167 1.04 -9.39 -13.17
N ALA A 168 2.33 -9.71 -13.29
CA ALA A 168 3.11 -9.43 -14.50
C ALA A 168 2.89 -10.48 -15.61
N VAL A 169 2.52 -11.70 -15.24
CA VAL A 169 2.31 -12.81 -16.18
C VAL A 169 0.85 -12.92 -16.61
N ASP A 170 0.62 -13.36 -17.84
CA ASP A 170 -0.70 -13.57 -18.44
C ASP A 170 -1.19 -15.04 -18.38
N GLU A 171 -0.32 -15.96 -17.96
CA GLU A 171 -0.65 -17.36 -17.72
C GLU A 171 -1.29 -17.56 -16.32
N PRO A 172 -2.57 -17.98 -16.22
CA PRO A 172 -3.27 -18.06 -14.93
C PRO A 172 -2.64 -19.03 -13.93
N GLU A 173 -2.11 -20.16 -14.40
CA GLU A 173 -1.47 -21.17 -13.56
C GLU A 173 -0.15 -20.64 -13.00
N LEU A 174 0.72 -20.08 -13.84
CA LEU A 174 1.98 -19.45 -13.41
C LEU A 174 1.75 -18.29 -12.43
N SER A 175 0.72 -17.48 -12.67
CA SER A 175 0.31 -16.40 -11.75
C SER A 175 -0.06 -16.94 -10.36
N ALA A 176 -0.86 -18.02 -10.31
CA ALA A 176 -1.24 -18.67 -9.06
C ALA A 176 -0.06 -19.35 -8.36
N ASP A 177 0.89 -19.90 -9.14
CA ASP A 177 2.08 -20.57 -8.64
C ASP A 177 3.00 -19.61 -7.87
N PHE A 178 3.20 -18.38 -8.35
CA PHE A 178 3.97 -17.37 -7.60
C PHE A 178 3.37 -17.08 -6.22
N LEU A 179 2.05 -16.91 -6.15
CA LEU A 179 1.36 -16.66 -4.88
C LEU A 179 1.45 -17.86 -3.94
N ARG A 180 1.25 -19.07 -4.47
CA ARG A 180 1.31 -20.32 -3.68
C ARG A 180 2.72 -20.61 -3.18
N ALA A 181 3.72 -20.55 -4.05
CA ALA A 181 5.11 -20.90 -3.69
C ALA A 181 5.65 -20.04 -2.54
N VAL A 182 5.39 -18.72 -2.57
CA VAL A 182 5.82 -17.84 -1.48
C VAL A 182 4.98 -18.03 -0.22
N LYS A 183 3.67 -18.28 -0.35
CA LYS A 183 2.81 -18.62 0.78
C LYS A 183 3.33 -19.86 1.52
N ASP A 184 3.61 -20.94 0.80
CA ASP A 184 4.10 -22.18 1.39
C ASP A 184 5.47 -21.94 2.06
N SER A 185 6.42 -21.32 1.34
CA SER A 185 7.77 -21.04 1.88
C SER A 185 7.77 -20.17 3.15
N VAL A 186 6.92 -19.14 3.21
CA VAL A 186 6.83 -18.25 4.38
C VAL A 186 6.16 -18.96 5.55
N THR A 187 5.13 -19.77 5.29
CA THR A 187 4.35 -20.43 6.34
C THR A 187 5.03 -21.67 6.92
N GLU A 188 5.85 -22.39 6.15
CA GLU A 188 6.71 -23.47 6.66
C GLU A 188 7.81 -22.94 7.61
N SER A 189 8.23 -21.69 7.40
CA SER A 189 9.25 -21.02 8.21
C SER A 189 8.69 -20.29 9.45
N ALA A 190 7.37 -20.35 9.69
CA ALA A 190 6.64 -19.57 10.69
C ALA A 190 6.32 -20.39 11.95
#